data_AF-A0A0R1UQM8-F1
#
_entry.id   AF-A0A0R1UQM8-F1
#
_cell.length_a   1.000
_cell.length_b   1.000
_cell.length_c   1.000
_cell.angle_alpha   90.00
_cell.angle_beta   90.00
_cell.angle_gamma   90.00
#
_symmetry.space_group_name_H-M   'P 1'
#
loop_
_entity.id
_entity.type
_entity.pdbx_description
1 polymer ?
#
loop_
_entity_poly.entity_id
_entity_poly.type
_entity_poly.pdbx_seq_one_letter_code
_entity_poly.pdbx_strand_id
1 'polypeptide(L)'
;MGLEMWGSPATQSKAFGMSPSFVQRPEAQTALGNQGIYNGMLGLSLIALQWVLSGHASLIATAVLLIFIVIVAIYGSFTAKKEIFWIQGMPALVTLLVLLTLIV
;
A
#
# COMPACT_ATOMS: atom_id res chain seq x y z
N MET A 1 -7.50 -0.67 2.99
CA MET A 1 -8.38 0.04 3.95
C MET A 1 -9.56 -0.81 4.42
N GLY A 2 -10.43 -1.29 3.52
CA GLY A 2 -11.68 -1.93 3.96
C GLY A 2 -11.51 -3.27 4.67
N LEU A 3 -10.64 -4.14 4.15
CA LEU A 3 -10.39 -5.46 4.73
C LEU A 3 -9.67 -5.36 6.09
N GLU A 4 -8.77 -4.40 6.23
CA GLU A 4 -8.05 -4.09 7.45
C GLU A 4 -9.00 -3.62 8.57
N MET A 5 -9.98 -2.77 8.24
CA MET A 5 -10.85 -2.12 9.22
C MET A 5 -12.14 -2.90 9.53
N TRP A 6 -12.71 -3.56 8.53
CA TRP A 6 -14.05 -4.18 8.63
C TRP A 6 -14.07 -5.66 8.21
N GLY A 7 -12.92 -6.24 7.91
CA GLY A 7 -12.82 -7.68 7.61
C GLY A 7 -13.15 -8.54 8.83
N SER A 8 -13.74 -9.71 8.60
CA SER A 8 -13.89 -10.69 9.68
C SER A 8 -12.51 -11.19 10.14
N PRO A 9 -12.36 -11.65 11.39
CA PRO A 9 -11.07 -12.14 11.90
C PRO A 9 -10.47 -13.26 11.04
N ALA A 10 -11.30 -14.14 10.47
CA ALA A 10 -10.86 -15.20 9.57
C ALA A 10 -10.28 -14.64 8.26
N THR A 11 -10.94 -13.63 7.67
CA THR A 11 -10.48 -12.98 6.44
C THR A 11 -9.20 -12.18 6.69
N GLN A 12 -9.15 -11.40 7.77
CA GLN A 12 -7.95 -10.66 8.17
C GLN A 12 -6.77 -11.60 8.45
N SER A 13 -6.98 -12.67 9.22
CA SER A 13 -5.96 -13.69 9.49
C SER A 13 -5.36 -14.26 8.20
N LYS A 14 -6.21 -14.68 7.25
CA LYS A 14 -5.77 -15.19 5.94
C LYS A 14 -5.03 -14.14 5.11
N ALA A 15 -5.56 -12.92 5.06
CA ALA A 15 -5.00 -11.84 4.27
C ALA A 15 -3.61 -11.43 4.77
N PHE A 16 -3.46 -11.26 6.08
CA PHE A 16 -2.22 -10.76 6.70
C PHE A 16 -1.27 -11.86 7.19
N GLY A 17 -1.65 -13.13 7.08
CA GLY A 17 -0.80 -14.25 7.56
C GLY A 17 -0.65 -14.28 9.08
N MET A 18 -1.59 -13.69 9.81
CA MET A 18 -1.56 -13.61 11.28
C MET A 18 -2.50 -14.66 11.89
N SER A 19 -2.24 -15.07 13.13
CA SER A 19 -3.12 -16.04 13.79
C SER A 19 -4.50 -15.42 14.11
N PRO A 20 -5.60 -16.19 14.05
CA PRO A 20 -6.93 -15.68 14.39
C PRO A 20 -7.01 -15.12 15.81
N SER A 21 -6.30 -15.72 16.77
CA SER A 21 -6.28 -15.27 18.17
C SER A 21 -5.50 -13.96 18.36
N PHE A 22 -4.51 -13.68 17.51
CA PHE A 22 -3.81 -12.39 17.51
C PHE A 22 -4.68 -11.30 16.90
N VAL A 23 -5.27 -11.56 15.73
CA VAL A 23 -6.09 -10.58 15.01
C VAL A 23 -7.29 -10.12 15.83
N GLN A 24 -7.87 -10.98 16.66
CA GLN A 24 -9.00 -10.62 17.53
C GLN A 24 -8.63 -9.69 18.69
N ARG A 25 -7.34 -9.47 18.96
CA ARG A 25 -6.91 -8.58 20.05
C ARG A 25 -7.25 -7.12 19.71
N PRO A 26 -7.74 -6.31 20.67
CA PRO A 26 -8.07 -4.90 20.43
C PRO A 26 -6.90 -4.08 19.87
N GLU A 27 -5.67 -4.37 20.31
CA GLU A 27 -4.46 -3.69 19.85
C GLU A 27 -4.15 -4.04 18.39
N ALA A 28 -4.36 -5.31 17.99
CA ALA A 28 -4.18 -5.76 16.62
C ALA A 28 -5.22 -5.12 15.69
N GLN A 29 -6.48 -5.03 16.12
CA GLN A 29 -7.54 -4.33 15.37
C GLN A 29 -7.22 -2.84 15.20
N THR A 30 -6.72 -2.18 16.26
CA THR A 30 -6.32 -0.78 16.19
C THR A 30 -5.15 -0.58 15.21
N ALA A 31 -4.13 -1.45 15.26
CA ALA A 31 -2.98 -1.40 14.35
C ALA A 31 -3.39 -1.65 12.89
N LEU A 32 -4.24 -2.65 12.64
CA LEU A 32 -4.80 -2.93 11.31
C LEU A 32 -5.61 -1.74 10.80
N GLY A 33 -6.47 -1.16 11.64
CA GLY A 33 -7.24 0.02 11.29
C GLY A 33 -6.37 1.19 10.86
N ASN A 34 -5.32 1.49 11.63
CA ASN A 34 -4.33 2.51 11.28
C ASN A 34 -3.65 2.20 9.94
N GLN A 35 -3.13 0.96 9.77
CA GLN A 35 -2.52 0.52 8.51
C GLN A 35 -3.47 0.68 7.32
N GLY A 36 -4.75 0.34 7.53
CA GLY A 36 -5.81 0.48 6.53
C GLY A 36 -6.00 1.92 6.08
N ILE A 37 -6.03 2.88 7.02
CA ILE A 37 -6.14 4.31 6.72
C ILE A 37 -4.89 4.83 6.01
N TYR A 38 -3.68 4.55 6.50
CA TYR A 38 -2.44 4.99 5.85
C TYR A 38 -2.35 4.51 4.40
N ASN A 39 -2.61 3.21 4.16
CA ASN A 39 -2.59 2.64 2.82
C ASN A 39 -3.72 3.20 1.94
N GLY A 40 -4.91 3.39 2.52
CA GLY A 40 -6.06 3.95 1.82
C GLY A 40 -5.81 5.39 1.36
N MET A 41 -5.31 6.23 2.26
CA MET A 41 -4.97 7.62 1.97
C MET A 41 -3.85 7.73 0.94
N LEU A 42 -2.84 6.86 0.99
CA LEU A 42 -1.79 6.81 -0.04
C LEU A 42 -2.36 6.52 -1.44
N GLY A 43 -3.26 5.55 -1.55
CA GLY A 43 -3.95 5.24 -2.81
C GLY A 43 -4.83 6.40 -3.29
N LEU A 44 -5.57 7.04 -2.38
CA LEU A 44 -6.35 8.23 -2.70
C LEU A 44 -5.47 9.41 -3.14
N SER A 45 -4.31 9.60 -2.52
CA SER A 45 -3.34 10.62 -2.93
C SER A 45 -2.85 10.38 -4.35
N LEU A 46 -2.53 9.14 -4.75
CA LEU A 46 -2.14 8.82 -6.12
C LEU A 46 -3.22 9.21 -7.15
N ILE A 47 -4.49 8.97 -6.83
CA ILE A 47 -5.63 9.31 -7.70
C ILE A 47 -5.85 10.82 -7.75
N ALA A 48 -5.97 11.46 -6.58
CA ALA A 48 -6.25 12.88 -6.46
C ALA A 48 -5.15 13.75 -7.09
N LEU A 49 -3.89 13.31 -6.99
CA LEU A 49 -2.74 13.99 -7.60
C LEU A 49 -2.94 14.22 -9.11
N GLN A 50 -3.58 13.28 -9.81
CA GLN A 50 -3.80 13.38 -11.26
C GLN A 50 -4.77 14.51 -11.65
N TRP A 51 -5.54 15.04 -10.69
CA TRP A 51 -6.49 16.14 -10.91
C TRP A 51 -5.99 17.46 -10.32
N VAL A 52 -5.08 17.41 -9.36
CA VAL A 52 -4.53 18.60 -8.68
C VAL A 52 -3.27 19.11 -9.37
N LEU A 53 -2.42 18.22 -9.87
CA LEU A 53 -1.17 18.59 -10.56
C LEU A 53 -1.22 18.21 -12.04
N SER A 54 -0.42 18.89 -12.85
CA SER A 54 -0.29 18.64 -14.28
C SER A 54 1.17 18.67 -14.75
N GLY A 55 1.40 18.09 -15.93
CA GLY A 55 2.74 18.04 -16.55
C GLY A 55 3.79 17.35 -15.68
N HIS A 56 5.02 17.85 -15.73
CA HIS A 56 6.17 17.26 -15.04
C HIS A 56 6.00 17.20 -13.52
N ALA A 57 5.29 18.15 -12.91
CA ALA A 57 5.04 18.14 -11.47
C ALA A 57 4.20 16.93 -11.04
N SER A 58 3.17 16.58 -11.83
CA SER A 58 2.36 15.37 -11.58
C SER A 58 3.19 14.10 -11.73
N LEU A 59 4.03 14.03 -12.77
CA LEU A 59 4.91 12.88 -12.99
C LEU A 59 5.89 12.70 -11.82
N ILE A 60 6.62 13.75 -11.42
CA ILE A 60 7.58 13.68 -10.32
C ILE A 60 6.90 13.29 -9.00
N ALA A 61 5.76 13.91 -8.67
CA ALA A 61 5.05 13.57 -7.45
C ALA A 61 4.51 12.13 -7.46
N THR A 62 4.02 11.65 -8.62
CA THR A 62 3.63 10.23 -8.79
C THR A 62 4.84 9.31 -8.58
N ALA A 63 5.99 9.63 -9.16
CA ALA A 63 7.23 8.86 -9.01
C ALA A 63 7.64 8.71 -7.53
N VAL A 64 7.60 9.82 -6.77
CA VAL A 64 7.95 9.82 -5.34
C VAL A 64 7.02 8.90 -4.54
N LEU A 65 5.71 8.95 -4.78
CA LEU A 65 4.75 8.07 -4.12
C LEU A 65 4.94 6.59 -4.51
N LEU A 66 5.26 6.31 -5.77
CA LEU A 66 5.55 4.95 -6.23
C LEU A 66 6.84 4.40 -5.61
N ILE A 67 7.90 5.21 -5.51
CA ILE A 67 9.16 4.84 -4.82
C ILE A 67 8.86 4.50 -3.35
N PHE A 68 8.06 5.33 -2.68
CA PHE A 68 7.64 5.06 -1.31
C PHE A 68 6.93 3.70 -1.20
N ILE A 69 5.98 3.41 -2.09
CA ILE A 69 5.26 2.12 -2.11
C ILE A 69 6.23 0.96 -2.35
N VAL A 70 7.16 1.07 -3.28
CA VAL A 70 8.14 0.01 -3.57
C VAL A 70 8.99 -0.29 -2.35
N ILE A 71 9.54 0.73 -1.67
CA ILE A 71 10.37 0.55 -0.47
C ILE A 71 9.57 -0.12 0.65
N VAL A 72 8.37 0.38 0.93
CA VAL A 72 7.50 -0.18 1.98
C VAL A 72 7.09 -1.61 1.64
N ALA A 73 6.80 -1.91 0.37
CA ALA A 73 6.41 -3.25 -0.06
C ALA A 73 7.58 -4.24 0.02
N ILE A 74 8.80 -3.82 -0.32
CA ILE A 74 10.01 -4.64 -0.15
C ILE A 74 10.18 -4.99 1.33
N TYR A 75 10.18 -4.00 2.22
CA TYR A 75 10.33 -4.24 3.65
C TYR A 75 9.20 -5.12 4.20
N GLY A 76 7.94 -4.84 3.82
CA GLY A 76 6.78 -5.63 4.20
C GLY A 76 6.84 -7.08 3.70
N SER A 77 7.43 -7.32 2.53
CA SER A 77 7.58 -8.68 1.98
C SER A 77 8.54 -9.55 2.78
N PHE A 78 9.55 -8.96 3.42
CA PHE A 78 10.49 -9.65 4.30
C PHE A 78 9.97 -9.81 5.73
N THR A 79 9.15 -8.87 6.21
CA THR A 79 8.80 -8.78 7.63
C THR A 79 7.39 -9.26 7.96
N ALA A 80 6.44 -9.12 7.03
CA ALA A 80 5.04 -9.45 7.26
C ALA A 80 4.55 -10.57 6.35
N LYS A 81 4.57 -10.35 5.02
CA LYS A 81 4.02 -11.31 4.07
C LYS A 81 4.58 -11.12 2.65
N LYS A 82 5.11 -12.19 2.04
CA LYS A 82 5.76 -12.13 0.71
C LYS A 82 4.85 -11.56 -0.38
N GLU A 83 3.55 -11.82 -0.28
CA GLU A 83 2.52 -11.35 -1.22
C GLU A 83 2.39 -9.82 -1.26
N ILE A 84 2.87 -9.09 -0.25
CA ILE A 84 2.89 -7.62 -0.27
C ILE A 84 3.71 -7.12 -1.46
N PHE A 85 4.84 -7.76 -1.78
CA PHE A 85 5.62 -7.40 -2.96
C PHE A 85 4.81 -7.62 -4.23
N TRP A 86 4.14 -8.76 -4.40
CA TRP A 86 3.43 -9.07 -5.64
C TRP A 86 2.17 -8.22 -5.85
N ILE A 87 1.45 -7.89 -4.77
CA ILE A 87 0.18 -7.15 -4.84
C ILE A 87 0.41 -5.64 -4.85
N GLN A 88 1.44 -5.13 -4.17
CA GLN A 88 1.68 -3.69 -4.02
C GLN A 88 2.99 -3.25 -4.69
N GLY A 89 4.09 -3.93 -4.36
CA GLY A 89 5.42 -3.55 -4.83
C GLY A 89 5.62 -3.70 -6.34
N MET A 90 5.20 -4.82 -6.92
CA MET A 90 5.41 -5.13 -8.33
C MET A 90 4.59 -4.20 -9.25
N PRO A 91 3.28 -3.97 -9.01
CA PRO A 91 2.53 -2.96 -9.77
C PRO A 91 3.14 -1.55 -9.65
N ALA A 92 3.58 -1.16 -8.45
CA ALA A 92 4.20 0.14 -8.24
C ALA A 92 5.55 0.26 -8.97
N LEU A 93 6.37 -0.79 -8.95
CA LEU A 93 7.65 -0.85 -9.63
C LEU A 93 7.47 -0.78 -11.16
N VAL A 94 6.56 -1.56 -11.73
CA VAL A 94 6.28 -1.51 -13.18
C VAL A 94 5.80 -0.12 -13.57
N THR A 95 4.88 0.47 -12.80
CA THR A 95 4.39 1.82 -13.06
C THR A 95 5.51 2.85 -12.98
N LEU A 96 6.40 2.74 -11.99
CA LEU A 96 7.55 3.62 -11.82
C LEU A 96 8.49 3.53 -13.02
N LEU A 97 8.83 2.32 -13.48
CA LEU A 97 9.73 2.12 -14.62
C LEU A 97 9.17 2.73 -15.91
N VAL A 98 7.86 2.58 -16.15
CA VAL A 98 7.18 3.22 -17.30
C VAL A 98 7.19 4.74 -17.15
N LEU A 99 6.89 5.25 -15.96
CA LEU A 99 6.81 6.68 -15.71
C LEU A 99 8.18 7.38 -15.83
N LEU A 100 9.27 6.69 -15.51
CA LEU A 100 10.63 7.21 -15.73
C LEU A 100 10.93 7.47 -17.21
N THR A 101 10.33 6.74 -18.17
CA THR A 101 10.52 7.02 -19.60
C THR A 101 9.75 8.25 -20.08
N LEU A 102 8.91 8.84 -19.24
CA LEU A 102 8.13 10.05 -19.53
C LEU A 102 8.72 11.30 -18.86
N ILE A 103 9.58 11.11 -17.85
CA ILE A 103 10.23 12.19 -17.09
C ILE A 103 11.57 12.58 -17.74
N VAL A 104 12.29 11.60 -18.27
CA VAL A 104 13.63 11.77 -18.89
C VAL A 104 13.47 11.99 -20.38
#